data_AF-A0A8T5H977-F1
#
_entry.id   AF-A0A8T5H977-F1
#
_cell.length_a   1.000
_cell.length_b   1.000
_cell.length_c   1.000
_cell.angle_alpha   90.00
_cell.angle_beta   90.00
_cell.angle_gamma   90.00
#
_symmetry.space_group_name_H-M   'P 1'
#
loop_
_entity.id
_entity.type
_entity.pdbx_description
1 polymer ?
#
loop_
_entity_poly.entity_id
_entity_poly.type
_entity_poly.pdbx_seq_one_letter_code
_entity_poly.pdbx_strand_id
1 'polypeptide(L)'
;MIIQNFDELAITEKKKDCLEILESGLQAANPENIISKYVTPNEIKINGKIFNIEKYSNIYTVAFGKAGDSMTRALNSIISIKSGIIVIPKGSKAKIKSKKFQIFNSGHPKPDKTSVKAAKEVMKFVDNKKRGELIIFLVSGGGSALLAMPDEITLSDKV
;
A
#
# COMPACT_ATOMS: atom_id res chain seq x y z
N MET A 1 8.31 2.37 19.41
CA MET A 1 9.43 2.87 18.60
C MET A 1 9.58 2.02 17.34
N ILE A 2 9.84 2.65 16.21
CA ILE A 2 10.13 2.01 14.91
C ILE A 2 11.60 1.62 14.86
N ILE A 3 12.50 2.48 15.36
CA ILE A 3 13.92 2.15 15.53
C ILE A 3 14.05 1.11 16.65
N GLN A 4 14.42 -0.12 16.29
CA GLN A 4 14.41 -1.26 17.22
C GLN A 4 15.59 -1.26 18.20
N ASN A 5 16.73 -0.71 17.80
CA ASN A 5 17.95 -0.63 18.60
C ASN A 5 18.22 0.81 19.08
N PHE A 6 17.17 1.55 19.43
CA PHE A 6 17.27 2.94 19.86
C PHE A 6 18.20 3.08 21.07
N ASP A 7 17.96 2.31 22.13
CA ASP A 7 18.72 2.40 23.39
C ASP A 7 20.20 2.02 23.20
N GLU A 8 20.49 1.11 22.28
CA GLU A 8 21.87 0.74 21.90
C GLU A 8 22.60 1.89 21.17
N LEU A 9 21.89 2.66 20.35
CA LEU A 9 22.45 3.76 19.57
C LEU A 9 22.48 5.09 20.33
N ALA A 10 21.57 5.29 21.29
CA ALA A 10 21.37 6.52 22.05
C ALA A 10 22.41 6.76 23.18
N ILE A 11 23.68 6.47 22.92
CA ILE A 11 24.76 6.48 23.92
C ILE A 11 25.25 7.88 24.35
N THR A 12 24.72 8.94 23.75
CA THR A 12 25.01 10.35 24.10
C THR A 12 23.75 11.18 23.86
N GLU A 13 23.56 12.28 24.58
CA GLU A 13 22.40 13.18 24.38
C GLU A 13 22.23 13.60 22.91
N LYS A 14 23.31 14.02 22.22
CA LYS A 14 23.21 14.40 20.79
C LYS A 14 22.73 13.26 19.88
N LYS A 15 23.16 12.02 20.15
CA LYS A 15 22.70 10.84 19.40
C LYS A 15 21.25 10.54 19.70
N LYS A 16 20.85 10.65 20.97
CA LYS A 16 19.46 10.52 21.39
C LYS A 16 18.57 11.54 20.67
N ASP A 17 18.94 12.82 20.68
CA ASP A 17 18.23 13.88 19.94
C ASP A 17 18.07 13.54 18.45
N CYS A 18 19.17 13.10 17.80
CA CYS A 18 19.14 12.70 16.40
C CYS A 18 18.21 11.52 16.13
N LEU A 19 18.19 10.52 17.02
CA LEU A 19 17.31 9.37 16.91
C LEU A 19 15.85 9.74 17.15
N GLU A 20 15.56 10.66 18.08
CA GLU A 20 14.20 11.17 18.32
C GLU A 20 13.65 11.94 17.12
N ILE A 21 14.50 12.75 16.46
CA ILE A 21 14.15 13.44 15.21
C ILE A 21 13.86 12.41 14.11
N LEU A 22 14.72 11.40 13.95
CA LEU A 22 14.53 10.34 12.95
C LEU A 22 13.25 9.53 13.22
N GLU A 23 13.03 9.12 14.46
CA GLU A 23 11.83 8.40 14.90
C GLU A 23 10.58 9.22 14.61
N SER A 24 10.60 10.53 14.88
CA SER A 24 9.48 11.43 14.56
C SER A 24 9.16 11.42 13.06
N GLY A 25 10.18 11.45 12.20
CA GLY A 25 10.02 11.32 10.74
C GLY A 25 9.45 9.96 10.32
N LEU A 26 9.95 8.86 10.91
CA LEU A 26 9.46 7.52 10.63
C LEU A 26 8.01 7.33 11.08
N GLN A 27 7.64 7.84 12.26
CA GLN A 27 6.27 7.82 12.77
C GLN A 27 5.35 8.65 11.88
N ALA A 28 5.79 9.83 11.44
CA ALA A 28 5.03 10.66 10.51
C ALA A 28 4.81 9.98 9.15
N ALA A 29 5.76 9.15 8.70
CA ALA A 29 5.69 8.39 7.43
C ALA A 29 4.95 7.05 7.53
N ASN A 30 4.66 6.55 8.74
CA ASN A 30 4.06 5.24 8.94
C ASN A 30 2.60 5.21 8.43
N PRO A 31 2.21 4.28 7.54
CA PRO A 31 0.85 4.16 7.04
C PRO A 31 -0.24 4.09 8.11
N GLU A 32 0.03 3.44 9.25
CA GLU A 32 -0.93 3.34 10.36
C GLU A 32 -1.26 4.72 10.97
N ASN A 33 -0.27 5.63 10.98
CA ASN A 33 -0.42 6.99 11.50
C ASN A 33 -0.92 7.99 10.45
N ILE A 34 -0.66 7.76 9.16
CA ILE A 34 -1.08 8.65 8.08
C ILE A 34 -2.53 8.39 7.70
N ILE A 35 -2.93 7.13 7.47
CA ILE A 35 -4.24 6.81 6.89
C ILE A 35 -5.38 7.26 7.81
N SER A 36 -5.20 7.10 9.13
CA SER A 36 -6.19 7.54 10.14
C SER A 36 -6.43 9.05 10.16
N LYS A 37 -5.52 9.87 9.61
CA LYS A 37 -5.73 11.32 9.46
C LYS A 37 -6.73 11.68 8.36
N TYR A 38 -6.89 10.78 7.38
CA TYR A 38 -7.73 11.01 6.21
C TYR A 38 -8.97 10.10 6.18
N VAL A 39 -8.99 9.02 6.96
CA VAL A 39 -10.02 8.00 6.90
C VAL A 39 -10.63 7.78 8.28
N THR A 40 -11.95 7.87 8.35
CA THR A 40 -12.77 7.40 9.48
C THR A 40 -13.62 6.21 9.02
N PRO A 41 -14.33 5.51 9.93
CA PRO A 41 -15.23 4.44 9.52
C PRO A 41 -16.30 4.86 8.49
N ASN A 42 -16.69 6.15 8.50
CA ASN A 42 -17.81 6.66 7.71
C ASN A 42 -17.38 7.52 6.52
N GLU A 43 -16.17 8.09 6.54
CA GLU A 43 -15.75 9.09 5.57
C GLU A 43 -14.27 9.01 5.21
N ILE A 44 -13.94 9.32 3.96
CA ILE A 44 -12.58 9.64 3.52
C ILE A 44 -12.52 11.13 3.18
N LYS A 45 -11.60 11.86 3.81
CA LYS A 45 -11.40 13.31 3.63
C LYS A 45 -10.05 13.57 3.00
N ILE A 46 -10.02 14.10 1.77
CA ILE A 46 -8.77 14.41 1.05
C ILE A 46 -8.94 15.76 0.35
N ASN A 47 -8.04 16.71 0.62
CA ASN A 47 -8.02 18.04 0.00
C ASN A 47 -9.40 18.74 -0.01
N GLY A 48 -10.10 18.71 1.13
CA GLY A 48 -11.44 19.31 1.28
C GLY A 48 -12.58 18.50 0.65
N LYS A 49 -12.30 17.43 -0.10
CA LYS A 49 -13.32 16.51 -0.62
C LYS A 49 -13.67 15.46 0.42
N ILE A 50 -14.96 15.18 0.59
CA ILE A 50 -15.48 14.17 1.50
C ILE A 50 -16.17 13.07 0.70
N PHE A 51 -15.69 11.85 0.85
CA PHE A 51 -16.33 10.64 0.33
C PHE A 51 -17.03 9.93 1.48
N ASN A 52 -18.36 10.01 1.53
CA ASN A 52 -19.14 9.23 2.49
C ASN A 52 -19.16 7.76 2.06
N ILE A 53 -18.59 6.91 2.92
CA ILE A 53 -18.39 5.48 2.69
C ILE A 53 -19.72 4.73 2.52
N GLU A 54 -20.76 5.12 3.25
CA GLU A 54 -22.08 4.46 3.23
C GLU A 54 -22.81 4.61 1.89
N LYS A 55 -22.39 5.57 1.05
CA LYS A 55 -22.93 5.75 -0.30
C LYS A 55 -22.50 4.66 -1.28
N TYR A 56 -21.49 3.86 -0.92
CA TYR A 56 -20.96 2.81 -1.78
C TYR A 56 -21.44 1.45 -1.33
N SER A 57 -21.95 0.67 -2.29
CA SER A 57 -22.45 -0.69 -2.04
C SER A 57 -21.35 -1.65 -1.57
N ASN A 58 -20.12 -1.46 -2.06
CA ASN A 58 -18.95 -2.24 -1.67
C ASN A 58 -17.68 -1.37 -1.78
N ILE A 59 -16.72 -1.64 -0.90
CA ILE A 59 -15.39 -1.02 -0.93
C ILE A 59 -14.35 -2.09 -1.23
N TYR A 60 -13.47 -1.79 -2.18
CA TYR A 60 -12.35 -2.63 -2.57
C TYR A 60 -11.04 -1.86 -2.44
N THR A 61 -9.92 -2.58 -2.47
CA THR A 61 -8.60 -1.94 -2.51
C THR A 61 -7.67 -2.59 -3.52
N VAL A 62 -6.83 -1.75 -4.13
CA VAL A 62 -5.66 -2.19 -4.88
C VAL A 62 -4.46 -1.50 -4.25
N ALA A 63 -3.57 -2.25 -3.63
CA ALA A 63 -2.37 -1.74 -3.01
C ALA A 63 -1.13 -2.20 -3.78
N PHE A 64 -0.20 -1.30 -4.06
CA PHE A 64 1.07 -1.66 -4.67
C PHE A 64 2.23 -0.79 -4.19
N GLY A 65 3.43 -1.38 -4.18
CA GLY A 65 4.65 -0.75 -3.65
C GLY A 65 5.16 -1.44 -2.38
N LYS A 66 6.33 -1.02 -1.91
CA LYS A 66 7.00 -1.60 -0.72
C LYS A 66 6.13 -1.59 0.54
N ALA A 67 5.23 -0.60 0.67
CA ALA A 67 4.32 -0.45 1.81
C ALA A 67 2.90 -0.97 1.52
N GLY A 68 2.69 -1.72 0.44
CA GLY A 68 1.35 -2.19 0.04
C GLY A 68 0.63 -2.94 1.17
N ASP A 69 1.30 -3.91 1.80
CA ASP A 69 0.73 -4.66 2.94
C ASP A 69 0.35 -3.77 4.13
N SER A 70 1.26 -2.89 4.56
CA SER A 70 1.02 -2.05 5.75
C SER A 70 -0.08 -1.01 5.51
N MET A 71 -0.12 -0.40 4.31
CA MET A 71 -1.22 0.50 3.93
C MET A 71 -2.56 -0.24 3.92
N THR A 72 -2.62 -1.46 3.35
CA THR A 72 -3.87 -2.22 3.32
C THR A 72 -4.32 -2.61 4.72
N ARG A 73 -3.41 -3.04 5.61
CA ARG A 73 -3.76 -3.35 7.00
C ARG A 73 -4.32 -2.12 7.72
N ALA A 74 -3.66 -0.97 7.61
CA ALA A 74 -4.08 0.28 8.24
C ALA A 74 -5.45 0.76 7.74
N LEU A 75 -5.71 0.66 6.43
CA LEU A 75 -7.03 0.98 5.89
C LEU A 75 -8.10 0.00 6.37
N ASN A 76 -7.79 -1.31 6.32
CA ASN A 76 -8.72 -2.38 6.69
C ASN A 76 -9.05 -2.42 8.20
N SER A 77 -8.24 -1.78 9.05
CA SER A 77 -8.58 -1.61 10.47
C SER A 77 -9.59 -0.49 10.73
N ILE A 78 -9.83 0.38 9.76
CA ILE A 78 -10.74 1.53 9.90
C ILE A 78 -12.05 1.30 9.14
N ILE A 79 -11.96 0.82 7.88
CA ILE A 79 -13.12 0.56 7.02
C ILE A 79 -13.20 -0.91 6.60
N SER A 80 -14.41 -1.43 6.46
CA SER A 80 -14.63 -2.81 6.03
C SER A 80 -14.41 -2.97 4.53
N ILE A 81 -13.22 -3.44 4.15
CA ILE A 81 -12.90 -3.75 2.75
C ILE A 81 -13.48 -5.13 2.38
N LYS A 82 -14.23 -5.21 1.28
CA LYS A 82 -14.82 -6.46 0.78
C LYS A 82 -13.77 -7.42 0.24
N SER A 83 -12.91 -6.94 -0.66
CA SER A 83 -11.76 -7.69 -1.17
C SER A 83 -10.73 -6.75 -1.80
N GLY A 84 -9.53 -7.25 -2.07
CA GLY A 84 -8.51 -6.44 -2.73
C GLY A 84 -7.32 -7.23 -3.27
N ILE A 85 -6.45 -6.50 -3.96
CA ILE A 85 -5.17 -7.00 -4.46
C ILE A 85 -4.04 -6.22 -3.79
N ILE A 86 -2.98 -6.92 -3.38
CA ILE A 86 -1.77 -6.35 -2.80
C ILE A 86 -0.58 -6.82 -3.62
N VAL A 87 0.20 -5.88 -4.17
CA VAL A 87 1.39 -6.16 -4.98
C VAL A 87 2.63 -5.59 -4.31
N ILE A 88 3.47 -6.46 -3.76
CA ILE A 88 4.67 -6.10 -2.99
C ILE A 88 5.91 -6.74 -3.62
N PRO A 89 7.13 -6.26 -3.34
CA PRO A 89 8.34 -6.88 -3.86
C PRO A 89 8.49 -8.34 -3.44
N LYS A 90 9.12 -9.15 -4.31
CA LYS A 90 9.65 -10.47 -3.91
C LYS A 90 10.53 -10.37 -2.67
N GLY A 91 10.47 -11.39 -1.81
CA GLY A 91 11.15 -11.40 -0.51
C GLY A 91 10.42 -10.65 0.62
N SER A 92 9.42 -9.82 0.29
CA SER A 92 8.58 -9.19 1.30
C SER A 92 7.66 -10.22 1.95
N LYS A 93 7.61 -10.24 3.28
CA LYS A 93 6.66 -11.06 4.04
C LYS A 93 5.40 -10.25 4.33
N ALA A 94 4.30 -10.57 3.64
CA ALA A 94 3.00 -9.99 3.96
C ALA A 94 2.57 -10.38 5.38
N LYS A 95 2.06 -9.43 6.16
CA LYS A 95 1.55 -9.66 7.51
C LYS A 95 0.04 -9.85 7.52
N ILE A 96 -0.67 -9.37 6.50
CA ILE A 96 -2.10 -9.58 6.37
C ILE A 96 -2.42 -11.06 6.09
N LYS A 97 -3.32 -11.66 6.87
CA LYS A 97 -3.65 -13.10 6.81
C LYS A 97 -5.04 -13.42 6.26
N SER A 98 -5.77 -12.41 5.76
CA SER A 98 -7.15 -12.58 5.32
C SER A 98 -7.25 -13.05 3.87
N LYS A 99 -8.05 -14.10 3.62
CA LYS A 99 -8.31 -14.66 2.28
C LYS A 99 -9.00 -13.69 1.32
N LYS A 100 -9.55 -12.57 1.81
CA LYS A 100 -10.18 -11.55 0.96
C LYS A 100 -9.17 -10.71 0.17
N PHE A 101 -7.88 -10.80 0.51
CA PHE A 101 -6.80 -10.11 -0.19
C PHE A 101 -5.96 -11.10 -0.98
N GLN A 102 -5.85 -10.89 -2.28
CA GLN A 102 -4.92 -11.62 -3.13
C GLN A 102 -3.57 -10.91 -3.12
N ILE A 103 -2.49 -11.65 -2.87
CA ILE A 103 -1.15 -11.08 -2.70
C ILE A 103 -0.27 -11.56 -3.87
N PHE A 104 0.36 -10.61 -4.55
CA PHE A 104 1.34 -10.85 -5.60
C PHE A 104 2.71 -10.35 -5.17
N ASN A 105 3.73 -11.18 -5.37
CA ASN A 105 5.13 -10.81 -5.16
C ASN A 105 5.82 -10.56 -6.51
N SER A 106 6.03 -9.30 -6.84
CA SER A 106 6.57 -8.87 -8.14
C SER A 106 8.06 -8.53 -8.10
N GLY A 107 8.71 -8.54 -9.27
CA GLY A 107 10.10 -8.10 -9.44
C GLY A 107 10.31 -6.62 -9.11
N HIS A 108 11.42 -6.31 -8.43
CA HIS A 108 11.87 -4.95 -8.08
C HIS A 108 13.39 -5.00 -7.82
N PRO A 109 14.21 -4.05 -8.32
CA PRO A 109 13.83 -2.76 -8.93
C PRO A 109 13.49 -2.84 -10.43
N LYS A 110 13.78 -3.95 -11.12
CA LYS A 110 13.38 -4.17 -12.51
C LYS A 110 12.10 -5.02 -12.57
N PRO A 111 11.14 -4.71 -13.45
CA PRO A 111 9.97 -5.54 -13.63
C PRO A 111 10.33 -6.90 -14.23
N ASP A 112 9.52 -7.91 -13.95
CA ASP A 112 9.65 -9.25 -14.54
C ASP A 112 8.28 -9.83 -14.92
N LYS A 113 8.22 -11.11 -15.30
CA LYS A 113 6.97 -11.79 -15.66
C LYS A 113 5.91 -11.76 -14.54
N THR A 114 6.34 -11.70 -13.28
CA THR A 114 5.41 -11.58 -12.13
C THR A 114 4.79 -10.19 -12.04
N SER A 115 5.53 -9.14 -12.44
CA SER A 115 4.98 -7.78 -12.58
C SER A 115 3.90 -7.69 -13.66
N VAL A 116 4.08 -8.39 -14.78
CA VAL A 116 3.07 -8.49 -15.85
C VAL A 116 1.83 -9.25 -15.40
N LYS A 117 2.03 -10.39 -14.73
CA LYS A 117 0.92 -11.15 -14.15
C LYS A 117 0.12 -10.29 -13.16
N ALA A 118 0.78 -9.61 -12.24
CA ALA A 118 0.14 -8.76 -11.25
C ALA A 118 -0.65 -7.61 -11.92
N ALA A 119 -0.09 -6.95 -12.93
CA ALA A 119 -0.78 -5.90 -13.67
C ALA A 119 -2.05 -6.40 -14.37
N LYS A 120 -1.99 -7.57 -15.02
CA LYS A 120 -3.17 -8.18 -15.66
C LYS A 120 -4.27 -8.53 -14.65
N GLU A 121 -3.90 -9.06 -13.48
CA GLU A 121 -4.89 -9.39 -12.44
C GLU A 121 -5.49 -8.13 -11.79
N VAL A 122 -4.70 -7.06 -11.63
CA VAL A 122 -5.22 -5.75 -11.21
C VAL A 122 -6.21 -5.18 -12.23
N MET A 123 -5.88 -5.21 -13.53
CA MET A 123 -6.79 -4.75 -14.58
C MET A 123 -8.12 -5.51 -14.55
N LYS A 124 -8.06 -6.85 -14.60
CA LYS A 124 -9.26 -7.70 -14.47
C LYS A 124 -10.06 -7.39 -13.19
N PHE A 125 -9.38 -7.16 -12.07
CA PHE A 125 -10.06 -6.86 -10.82
C PHE A 125 -10.81 -5.52 -10.89
N VAL A 126 -10.22 -4.49 -11.50
CA VAL A 126 -10.83 -3.17 -11.66
C VAL A 126 -11.96 -3.21 -12.68
N ASP A 127 -11.78 -3.87 -13.83
CA ASP A 127 -12.76 -3.94 -14.92
C ASP A 127 -14.06 -4.64 -14.50
N ASN A 128 -14.00 -5.54 -13.52
CA ASN A 128 -15.17 -6.25 -13.00
C ASN A 128 -15.98 -5.46 -11.96
N LYS A 129 -15.67 -4.18 -11.72
CA LYS A 129 -16.37 -3.34 -10.74
C LYS A 129 -17.53 -2.58 -11.36
N LYS A 130 -18.57 -2.39 -10.56
CA LYS A 130 -19.85 -1.81 -10.98
C LYS A 130 -19.97 -0.37 -10.51
N ARG A 131 -20.87 0.38 -11.15
CA ARG A 131 -21.26 1.70 -10.67
C ARG A 131 -21.79 1.61 -9.24
N GLY A 132 -21.41 2.56 -8.38
CA GLY A 132 -21.79 2.56 -6.97
C GLY A 132 -20.89 1.68 -6.08
N GLU A 133 -19.80 1.14 -6.61
CA GLU A 133 -18.70 0.55 -5.84
C GLU A 133 -17.50 1.51 -5.77
N LEU A 134 -16.68 1.40 -4.72
CA LEU A 134 -15.49 2.20 -4.51
C LEU A 134 -14.23 1.33 -4.56
N ILE A 135 -13.22 1.74 -5.31
CA ILE A 135 -11.87 1.17 -5.24
C ILE A 135 -10.92 2.21 -4.66
N ILE A 136 -10.19 1.84 -3.60
CA ILE A 136 -9.17 2.68 -2.98
C ILE A 136 -7.79 2.17 -3.41
N PHE A 137 -7.08 2.98 -4.17
CA PHE A 137 -5.71 2.71 -4.59
C PHE A 137 -4.71 3.18 -3.51
N LEU A 138 -3.88 2.25 -3.02
CA LEU A 138 -2.86 2.50 -2.00
C LEU A 138 -1.48 2.37 -2.64
N VAL A 139 -0.81 3.50 -2.89
CA VAL A 139 0.40 3.55 -3.70
C VAL A 139 1.61 3.94 -2.86
N SER A 140 2.70 3.18 -3.01
CA SER A 140 4.00 3.51 -2.41
C SER A 140 5.14 3.23 -3.39
N GLY A 141 6.38 3.52 -2.99
CA GLY A 141 7.56 3.38 -3.85
C GLY A 141 7.73 1.96 -4.42
N GLY A 142 8.20 1.89 -5.67
CA GLY A 142 8.44 0.64 -6.41
C GLY A 142 7.34 0.26 -7.40
N GLY A 143 6.23 1.00 -7.44
CA GLY A 143 5.08 0.69 -8.31
C GLY A 143 5.44 0.47 -9.79
N SER A 144 6.33 1.28 -10.37
CA SER A 144 6.74 1.20 -11.78
C SER A 144 7.33 -0.16 -12.20
N ALA A 145 7.97 -0.85 -11.25
CA ALA A 145 8.53 -2.18 -11.45
C ALA A 145 7.55 -3.28 -11.05
N LEU A 146 6.75 -3.06 -10.01
CA LEU A 146 5.84 -4.08 -9.46
C LEU A 146 4.61 -4.32 -10.34
N LEU A 147 4.15 -3.29 -11.06
CA LEU A 147 3.07 -3.34 -12.02
C LEU A 147 3.59 -2.89 -13.38
N ALA A 148 3.72 -3.83 -14.31
CA ALA A 148 4.20 -3.55 -15.66
C ALA A 148 3.35 -4.28 -16.67
N MET A 149 2.67 -3.56 -17.55
CA MET A 149 1.93 -4.15 -18.67
C MET A 149 2.41 -3.49 -19.95
N PRO A 150 3.54 -3.97 -20.53
CA PRO A 150 3.98 -3.52 -21.84
C PRO A 150 2.85 -3.73 -22.85
N ASP A 151 2.65 -2.75 -23.71
CA ASP A 151 1.67 -2.75 -24.79
C ASP A 151 2.41 -2.50 -26.10
N GLU A 152 2.17 -3.33 -27.11
CA GLU A 152 2.87 -3.35 -28.39
C GLU A 152 4.41 -3.53 -28.34
N ILE A 153 5.01 -3.60 -27.16
CA ILE A 153 6.45 -3.84 -26.92
C ILE A 153 6.66 -5.04 -25.98
N THR A 154 7.86 -5.60 -25.98
CA THR A 154 8.21 -6.67 -25.04
C THR A 154 8.51 -6.12 -23.65
N LEU A 155 8.49 -6.98 -22.63
CA LEU A 155 8.95 -6.58 -21.30
C LEU A 155 10.44 -6.19 -21.30
N SER A 156 11.25 -6.80 -22.15
CA SER A 156 12.68 -6.49 -22.28
C SER A 156 12.90 -5.08 -22.80
N ASP A 157 12.05 -4.58 -23.69
CA ASP A 157 12.15 -3.21 -24.22
C ASP A 157 11.91 -2.12 -23.15
N LYS A 158 11.23 -2.48 -22.05
CA LYS A 158 10.96 -1.60 -20.90
C LYS A 158 12.13 -1.51 -19.90
N VAL A 159 13.06 -2.47 -19.89
CA VAL A 159 13.99 -2.76 -18.76
C VAL A 159 15.40 -2.25 -19.00
#